data_AF-A0A9D8BAV7-F1
#
_entry.id   AF-A0A9D8BAV7-F1
#
_cell.length_a   1.000
_cell.length_b   1.000
_cell.length_c   1.000
_cell.angle_alpha   90.00
_cell.angle_beta   90.00
_cell.angle_gamma   90.00
#
_symmetry.space_group_name_H-M   'P 1'
#
loop_
_entity.id
_entity.type
_entity.pdbx_description
1 polymer ?
#
loop_
_entity_poly.entity_id
_entity_poly.type
_entity_poly.pdbx_seq_one_letter_code
_entity_poly.pdbx_strand_id
1 'polypeptide(L)'
;MAKQRKDYSGPLDPNLRFEDFSKETLVNLLREYQRLYLVLDGHWYTHIKAKYGAEEAFDFDMKVWETMEAYEPGRIAHALN
;
A
#
# COMPACT_ATOMS: atom_id res chain seq x y z
N MET A 1 -30.57 -5.93 -4.34
CA MET A 1 -29.23 -5.35 -4.17
C MET A 1 -28.42 -6.34 -3.35
N ALA A 2 -27.26 -6.81 -3.82
CA ALA A 2 -26.43 -7.73 -3.04
C ALA A 2 -25.99 -7.05 -1.73
N LYS A 3 -26.03 -7.79 -0.62
CA LYS A 3 -25.66 -7.26 0.71
C LYS A 3 -24.15 -7.06 0.75
N GLN A 4 -23.69 -5.82 0.76
CA GLN A 4 -22.27 -5.49 0.89
C GLN A 4 -21.72 -5.92 2.26
N ARG A 5 -20.53 -6.53 2.26
CA ARG A 5 -19.81 -7.00 3.44
C ARG A 5 -19.16 -5.83 4.17
N LYS A 6 -19.26 -5.80 5.50
CA LYS A 6 -18.59 -4.80 6.35
C LYS A 6 -17.22 -5.27 6.85
N ASP A 7 -16.99 -6.58 6.83
CA ASP A 7 -15.79 -7.26 7.29
C ASP A 7 -15.57 -8.54 6.48
N TYR A 8 -14.44 -9.22 6.74
CA TYR A 8 -14.18 -10.57 6.26
C TYR A 8 -14.29 -11.58 7.43
N SER A 9 -15.51 -11.81 7.89
CA SER A 9 -15.82 -12.87 8.84
C SER A 9 -16.38 -14.11 8.14
N GLY A 10 -16.16 -15.28 8.75
CA GLY A 10 -16.66 -16.57 8.24
C GLY A 10 -15.62 -17.39 7.47
N PRO A 11 -16.06 -18.43 6.73
CA PRO A 11 -15.17 -19.30 5.98
C PRO A 11 -14.50 -18.58 4.82
N LEU A 12 -13.34 -19.10 4.39
CA LEU A 12 -12.64 -18.64 3.19
C LEU A 12 -13.57 -18.69 1.98
N ASP A 13 -13.81 -17.53 1.39
CA ASP A 13 -14.55 -17.38 0.14
C ASP A 13 -13.57 -17.23 -1.03
N PRO A 14 -13.40 -18.26 -1.88
CA PRO A 14 -12.49 -18.20 -3.03
C PRO A 14 -12.99 -17.28 -4.15
N ASN A 15 -14.25 -16.86 -4.11
CA ASN A 15 -14.85 -15.96 -5.10
C ASN A 15 -14.97 -14.52 -4.58
N LEU A 16 -14.41 -14.21 -3.40
CA LEU A 16 -14.44 -12.87 -2.83
C LEU A 16 -13.81 -11.86 -3.79
N ARG A 17 -14.51 -10.75 -4.01
CA ARG A 17 -14.01 -9.60 -4.76
C ARG A 17 -14.01 -8.34 -3.89
N PHE A 18 -13.27 -7.32 -4.30
CA PHE A 18 -13.29 -6.03 -3.61
C PHE A 18 -14.67 -5.38 -3.65
N GLU A 19 -15.44 -5.56 -4.74
CA GLU A 19 -16.77 -4.98 -4.88
C GLU A 19 -17.82 -5.61 -3.96
N ASP A 20 -17.50 -6.74 -3.33
CA ASP A 20 -18.36 -7.36 -2.31
C ASP A 20 -18.34 -6.58 -1.00
N PHE A 21 -17.34 -5.72 -0.77
CA PHE A 21 -17.22 -4.91 0.43
C PHE A 21 -17.96 -3.57 0.32
N SER A 22 -18.37 -3.05 1.47
CA SER A 22 -18.89 -1.69 1.58
C SER A 22 -17.80 -0.66 1.25
N LYS A 23 -18.20 0.51 0.74
CA LYS A 23 -17.28 1.63 0.49
C LYS A 23 -16.47 2.00 1.73
N GLU A 24 -17.11 2.00 2.90
CA GLU A 24 -16.43 2.30 4.18
C GLU A 24 -15.32 1.29 4.47
N THR A 25 -15.60 0.00 4.30
CA THR A 25 -14.61 -1.08 4.47
C THR A 25 -13.44 -0.91 3.51
N LEU A 26 -13.71 -0.61 2.24
CA LEU A 26 -12.66 -0.37 1.23
C LEU A 26 -11.79 0.85 1.56
N VAL A 27 -12.40 1.95 2.02
CA VAL A 27 -11.66 3.15 2.44
C VAL A 27 -10.78 2.86 3.66
N ASN A 28 -11.30 2.11 4.64
CA ASN A 28 -10.50 1.72 5.80
C ASN A 28 -9.35 0.80 5.40
N LEU A 29 -9.59 -0.16 4.51
CA LEU A 29 -8.55 -1.04 3.98
C LEU A 29 -7.46 -0.25 3.24
N LEU A 30 -7.83 0.73 2.40
CA LEU A 30 -6.87 1.58 1.70
C LEU A 30 -6.00 2.39 2.68
N ARG A 31 -6.59 2.94 3.74
CA ARG A 31 -5.84 3.65 4.80
C ARG A 31 -4.84 2.74 5.49
N GLU A 32 -5.21 1.50 5.79
CA GLU A 32 -4.29 0.56 6.42
C GLU A 32 -3.14 0.16 5.47
N TYR A 33 -3.43 -0.09 4.19
CA TYR A 33 -2.37 -0.33 3.21
C TYR A 33 -1.42 0.86 3.04
N GLN A 34 -1.93 2.10 3.09
CA GLN A 34 -1.08 3.30 3.08
C GLN A 34 -0.12 3.32 4.28
N ARG A 35 -0.59 2.98 5.49
CA ARG A 35 0.27 2.89 6.68
C ARG A 35 1.30 1.77 6.54
N LEU A 36 0.87 0.59 6.09
CA LEU A 36 1.75 -0.56 5.92
C LEU A 36 2.84 -0.30 4.88
N TYR A 37 2.53 0.43 3.80
CA TYR A 37 3.50 0.84 2.79
C TYR A 37 4.62 1.69 3.40
N LEU A 38 4.29 2.69 4.21
CA LEU A 38 5.28 3.54 4.89
C LEU A 38 6.09 2.77 5.95
N VAL A 39 5.45 1.84 6.67
CA VAL A 39 6.14 0.98 7.65
C VAL A 39 7.13 0.05 6.96
N LEU A 40 6.74 -0.55 5.83
CA LEU A 40 7.60 -1.41 5.03
C LEU A 40 8.83 -0.64 4.52
N ASP A 41 8.61 0.57 3.99
CA ASP A 41 9.67 1.47 3.56
C ASP A 41 10.67 1.77 4.69
N GLY A 42 10.16 2.20 5.86
CA GLY A 42 11.01 2.45 7.03
C GLY A 42 11.79 1.22 7.51
N HIS A 43 11.22 0.02 7.43
CA HIS A 43 11.95 -1.22 7.71
C HIS A 43 13.05 -1.47 6.69
N TRP A 44 12.78 -1.29 5.40
CA TRP A 44 13.79 -1.44 4.34
C TRP A 44 14.96 -0.49 4.57
N TYR A 45 14.69 0.80 4.78
CA TYR A 45 15.70 1.80 5.10
C TYR A 45 16.55 1.39 6.31
N THR A 46 15.90 0.96 7.40
CA THR A 46 16.59 0.55 8.62
C THR A 46 17.52 -0.65 8.39
N HIS A 47 17.09 -1.63 7.58
CA HIS A 47 17.91 -2.80 7.25
C HIS A 47 19.12 -2.45 6.36
N ILE A 48 18.95 -1.56 5.38
CA ILE A 48 20.09 -1.08 4.56
C ILE A 48 21.06 -0.30 5.45
N LYS A 49 20.55 0.62 6.26
CA LYS A 49 21.36 1.44 7.16
C LYS A 49 22.20 0.60 8.11
N ALA A 50 21.62 -0.45 8.69
CA ALA A 50 22.32 -1.35 9.59
C ALA A 50 23.48 -2.10 8.91
N LYS A 51 23.39 -2.36 7.60
CA LYS A 51 24.39 -3.13 6.85
C LYS A 51 25.44 -2.27 6.16
N TYR A 52 25.05 -1.10 5.66
CA TYR A 52 25.89 -0.29 4.76
C TYR A 52 26.21 1.10 5.29
N GLY A 53 25.48 1.61 6.28
CA GLY A 53 25.65 2.97 6.77
C GLY A 53 24.49 3.89 6.36
N ALA A 54 24.45 5.07 6.97
CA ALA A 54 23.34 6.01 6.79
C ALA A 54 23.36 6.71 5.43
N GLU A 55 24.55 6.96 4.87
CA GLU A 55 24.72 7.63 3.58
C GLU A 55 24.20 6.76 2.45
N GLU A 56 24.63 5.50 2.39
CA GLU A 56 24.16 4.52 1.43
C GLU A 56 22.65 4.27 1.56
N ALA A 57 22.14 4.16 2.79
CA ALA A 57 20.71 3.98 3.01
C ALA A 57 19.88 5.15 2.47
N PHE A 58 20.35 6.39 2.67
CA PHE A 58 19.67 7.57 2.17
C PHE A 58 19.73 7.68 0.65
N ASP A 59 20.87 7.39 0.04
CA ASP A 59 21.02 7.36 -1.42
C ASP A 59 20.09 6.31 -2.06
N PHE A 60 19.99 5.11 -1.47
CA PHE A 60 19.04 4.09 -1.92
C PHE A 60 17.58 4.56 -1.79
N ASP A 61 17.21 5.12 -0.65
CA ASP A 61 15.86 5.62 -0.38
C ASP A 61 15.44 6.67 -1.41
N MET A 62 16.28 7.69 -1.62
CA MET A 62 16.06 8.74 -2.62
C MET A 62 15.84 8.18 -4.01
N LYS A 63 16.68 7.25 -4.46
CA LYS A 63 16.56 6.64 -5.80
C LYS A 63 15.26 5.85 -5.98
N VAL A 64 14.81 5.16 -4.94
CA VAL A 64 13.54 4.42 -4.97
C VAL A 64 12.37 5.39 -5.08
N TRP A 65 12.35 6.44 -4.26
CA TRP A 65 11.27 7.43 -4.27
C TRP A 65 11.25 8.26 -5.56
N GLU A 66 12.39 8.72 -6.08
CA GLU A 66 12.47 9.41 -7.38
C GLU A 66 11.95 8.55 -8.53
N THR A 67 12.26 7.25 -8.51
CA THR A 67 11.72 6.31 -9.49
C THR A 67 10.21 6.23 -9.37
N MET A 68 9.67 6.11 -8.15
CA MET A 68 8.24 6.00 -7.91
C MET A 68 7.46 7.28 -8.26
N GLU A 69 8.00 8.45 -7.98
CA GLU A 69 7.40 9.75 -8.30
C GLU A 69 7.12 9.91 -9.81
N ALA A 70 7.95 9.32 -10.68
CA ALA A 70 7.71 9.35 -12.12
C ALA A 70 6.51 8.50 -12.55
N TYR A 71 6.15 7.45 -11.79
CA TYR A 71 5.08 6.52 -12.15
C TYR A 71 3.77 6.78 -11.40
N GLU A 72 3.83 7.14 -10.11
CA GLU A 72 2.67 7.19 -9.23
C GLU A 72 1.59 8.19 -9.69
N PRO A 73 1.90 9.45 -10.06
CA PRO A 73 0.88 10.44 -10.40
C PRO A 73 0.01 9.99 -11.59
N GLY A 74 0.62 9.40 -12.62
CA GLY A 74 -0.10 8.90 -13.78
C GLY A 74 -1.04 7.74 -13.45
N ARG A 75 -0.60 6.84 -12.56
CA ARG A 75 -1.41 5.68 -12.14
C ARG A 75 -2.56 6.09 -11.21
N ILE A 76 -2.31 6.98 -10.27
CA ILE A 76 -3.34 7.50 -9.37
C ILE A 76 -4.37 8.32 -10.16
N ALA A 77 -3.91 9.20 -11.06
CA ALA A 77 -4.82 9.95 -11.92
C ALA A 77 -5.69 9.04 -12.79
N HIS A 78 -5.13 7.96 -13.34
CA HIS A 78 -5.90 6.97 -14.09
C HIS A 78 -6.94 6.24 -13.23
N ALA A 79 -6.64 5.96 -11.96
CA ALA A 79 -7.58 5.29 -11.06
C ALA A 79 -8.74 6.20 -10.59
N LEU A 80 -8.59 7.53 -10.71
CA LEU A 80 -9.55 8.52 -10.21
C LEU A 80 -10.48 9.09 -11.29
N ASN A 81 -10.21 8.83 -12.58
CA ASN A 81 -11.00 9.30 -13.72
C ASN A 81 -11.62 8.13 -14.50
#